data_AF-A0A9Y2IDX2-F1
#
_entry.id   AF-A0A9Y2IDX2-F1
#
_cell.length_a   1.000
_cell.length_b   1.000
_cell.length_c   1.000
_cell.angle_alpha   90.00
_cell.angle_beta   90.00
_cell.angle_gamma   90.00
#
_symmetry.space_group_name_H-M   'P 1'
#
loop_
_entity.id
_entity.type
_entity.pdbx_description
1 polymer ?
#
loop_
_entity_poly.entity_id
_entity_poly.type
_entity_poly.pdbx_seq_one_letter_code
_entity_poly.pdbx_strand_id
1 'polypeptide(L)' 'MDRALAEQIRRWRGLDEETWRQIAILVTARLGLPHSTDQTAGRRLCEDAARMLGEDPDREPWN' A
#
# COMPACT_ATOMS: atom_id res chain seq x y z
N MET A 1 5.55 -7.04 7.10
CA MET A 1 4.76 -7.33 5.88
C MET A 1 5.44 -8.47 5.14
N ASP A 2 4.68 -9.44 4.63
CA ASP A 2 5.22 -10.49 3.76
C ASP A 2 5.16 -10.08 2.28
N ARG A 3 5.83 -10.85 1.41
CA ARG A 3 5.93 -10.55 -0.02
C ARG A 3 4.57 -10.57 -0.71
N ALA A 4 3.67 -11.47 -0.31
CA ALA A 4 2.34 -11.58 -0.91
C ALA A 4 1.49 -10.34 -0.62
N LEU A 5 1.62 -9.76 0.58
CA LEU A 5 0.98 -8.50 0.93
C LEU A 5 1.59 -7.32 0.15
N ALA A 6 2.90 -7.29 -0.04
CA ALA A 6 3.56 -6.27 -0.88
C ALA A 6 3.07 -6.32 -2.34
N GLU A 7 2.99 -7.53 -2.93
CA GLU A 7 2.44 -7.74 -4.28
C GLU A 7 0.97 -7.34 -4.39
N GLN A 8 0.19 -7.50 -3.31
CA GLN A 8 -1.20 -7.06 -3.29
C GLN A 8 -1.33 -5.54 -3.20
N ILE A 9 -0.51 -4.88 -2.38
CA ILE A 9 -0.45 -3.41 -2.31
C ILE A 9 -0.02 -2.83 -3.66
N ARG A 10 0.93 -3.47 -4.36
CA ARG A 10 1.34 -3.11 -5.73
C ARG A 10 0.21 -3.18 -6.74
N ARG A 11 -0.64 -4.20 -6.64
CA ARG A 11 -1.83 -4.33 -7.49
C ARG A 11 -2.85 -3.24 -7.19
N TRP A 12 -3.12 -2.96 -5.92
CA TRP A 12 -4.05 -1.90 -5.54
C TRP A 12 -3.57 -0.52 -6.00
N ARG A 13 -2.30 -0.17 -5.84
CA ARG A 13 -1.78 1.11 -6.35
C ARG A 13 -1.76 1.20 -7.87
N GLY A 14 -1.65 0.06 -8.56
CA GLY A 14 -1.77 0.01 -10.02
C GLY A 14 -3.20 0.22 -10.54
N LEU A 15 -4.20 0.36 -9.67
CA LEU A 15 -5.55 0.78 -10.02
C LEU A 15 -5.64 2.30 -9.82
N ASP A 16 -6.17 3.02 -10.81
CA ASP A 16 -6.21 4.49 -10.84
C ASP A 16 -7.04 5.14 -9.72
N GLU A 17 -7.80 4.37 -8.94
CA GLU A 17 -8.81 4.88 -8.01
C GLU A 17 -8.38 4.79 -6.53
N GLU A 18 -7.19 4.24 -6.26
CA GLU A 18 -6.76 3.84 -4.92
C GLU A 18 -5.79 4.85 -4.33
N THR A 19 -6.34 5.82 -3.60
CA THR A 19 -5.58 6.77 -2.78
C THR A 19 -4.82 6.05 -1.66
N TRP A 20 -3.79 6.71 -1.10
CA TRP A 20 -3.07 6.20 0.07
C TRP A 20 -4.01 5.89 1.25
N ARG A 21 -5.08 6.66 1.41
CA ARG A 21 -6.12 6.38 2.42
C ARG A 21 -6.78 5.02 2.20
N GLN A 22 -7.17 4.71 0.96
CA GLN A 22 -7.78 3.42 0.63
C GLN A 22 -6.79 2.27 0.86
N ILE A 23 -5.50 2.45 0.56
CA ILE A 23 -4.48 1.44 0.87
C ILE A 23 -4.42 1.13 2.37
N ALA A 24 -4.44 2.16 3.22
CA ALA A 24 -4.45 1.95 4.68
C ALA A 24 -5.69 1.16 5.13
N ILE A 25 -6.87 1.45 4.56
CA ILE A 25 -8.12 0.72 4.84
C ILE A 25 -8.01 -0.74 4.37
N LEU A 26 -7.56 -0.98 3.13
CA LEU A 26 -7.46 -2.31 2.53
C LEU A 26 -6.47 -3.21 3.27
N VAL A 27 -5.32 -2.65 3.68
CA VAL A 27 -4.31 -3.39 4.46
C VAL A 27 -4.83 -3.71 5.86
N THR A 28 -5.40 -2.74 6.57
CA THR A 28 -5.93 -2.98 7.92
C THR A 28 -7.10 -3.98 7.89
N ALA A 29 -7.99 -3.88 6.91
CA ALA A 29 -9.06 -4.85 6.68
C ALA A 29 -8.53 -6.27 6.44
N ARG A 30 -7.50 -6.40 5.59
CA ARG A 30 -6.86 -7.69 5.31
C ARG A 30 -6.19 -8.31 6.54
N LEU A 31 -5.60 -7.49 7.40
CA LEU A 31 -4.93 -7.94 8.62
C LEU A 31 -5.89 -8.15 9.80
N GLY A 32 -7.19 -7.88 9.64
CA GLY A 32 -8.16 -7.94 10.74
C GLY A 32 -7.92 -6.88 11.82
N LEU A 33 -7.24 -5.79 11.47
CA LEU A 33 -6.95 -4.68 12.36
C LEU A 33 -8.04 -3.59 12.22
N PRO A 34 -8.21 -2.72 13.23
CA PRO A 34 -9.07 -1.55 13.11
C PRO A 34 -8.70 -0.72 11.89
N HIS A 35 -9.71 -0.27 11.14
CA HIS A 35 -9.48 0.53 9.94
C HIS A 35 -8.69 1.79 10.26
N SER A 36 -7.58 1.98 9.55
CA SER A 36 -6.85 3.24 9.56
C SER A 36 -7.18 4.02 8.31
N THR A 37 -7.57 5.28 8.49
CA THR A 37 -7.76 6.25 7.40
C THR A 37 -6.60 7.25 7.31
N ASP A 38 -5.50 6.97 8.03
CA ASP A 38 -4.31 7.79 8.02
C ASP A 38 -3.57 7.64 6.69
N GLN A 39 -3.54 8.72 5.92
CA GLN A 39 -2.84 8.79 4.63
C GLN A 39 -1.32 8.57 4.79
N THR A 40 -0.75 8.96 5.92
CA THR A 40 0.67 8.74 6.23
C THR A 40 0.96 7.26 6.40
N ALA A 41 0.05 6.53 7.07
CA ALA A 41 0.15 5.08 7.19
C ALA A 41 0.03 4.39 5.82
N GLY A 42 -0.92 4.83 4.99
CA GLY A 42 -1.07 4.35 3.62
C GLY A 42 0.16 4.56 2.73
N ARG A 43 0.76 5.74 2.80
CA ARG A 43 2.01 6.06 2.08
C ARG A 43 3.15 5.16 2.55
N ARG A 44 3.36 5.01 3.87
CA ARG A 44 4.39 4.13 4.43
C ARG A 44 4.23 2.68 3.98
N LEU A 45 2.99 2.18 3.91
CA LEU A 45 2.69 0.85 3.39
C LEU A 45 3.08 0.69 1.92
N CYS A 46 2.87 1.71 1.09
CA CYS A 46 3.29 1.72 -0.31
C CYS A 46 4.82 1.76 -0.43
N GLU A 47 5.49 2.61 0.35
CA GLU A 47 6.96 2.70 0.37
C GLU A 47 7.61 1.39 0.80
N ASP A 48 7.09 0.76 1.85
CA ASP A 48 7.59 -0.53 2.34
C ASP A 48 7.34 -1.64 1.31
N ALA A 49 6.19 -1.62 0.62
CA ALA A 49 5.88 -2.58 -0.44
C ALA A 49 6.83 -2.42 -1.64
N ALA A 50 7.06 -1.18 -2.09
CA ALA A 50 7.99 -0.89 -3.17
C ALA A 50 9.42 -1.33 -2.83
N ARG A 51 9.93 -0.95 -1.65
CA ARG A 51 11.26 -1.41 -1.17
C ARG A 51 11.37 -2.92 -1.11
N MET A 52 10.32 -3.60 -0.67
CA MET A 52 10.29 -5.07 -0.58
C MET A 52 10.25 -5.75 -1.95
N LEU A 53 9.64 -5.12 -2.94
CA LEU A 53 9.59 -5.59 -4.33
C LEU A 53 10.80 -5.16 -5.17
N GLY A 54 11.68 -4.30 -4.62
CA GLY A 54 12.79 -3.71 -5.36
C GLY A 54 12.36 -2.64 -6.37
N GLU A 55 11.19 -2.04 -6.16
CA GLU A 55 10.65 -0.96 -6.97
C GLU A 55 10.95 0.42 -6.36
N ASP A 56 10.88 1.45 -7.20
CA ASP A 56 11.07 2.85 -6.78
C ASP A 56 9.73 3.43 -6.26
N PRO A 57 9.62 3.79 -4.96
CA PRO A 57 8.41 4.34 -4.40
C PRO A 57 8.07 5.75 -4.89
N ASP A 58 8.99 6.45 -5.55
CA ASP A 58 8.77 7.81 -6.08
C ASP A 58 8.37 7.80 -7.57
N ARG A 59 8.10 6.62 -8.15
CA ARG A 59 7.60 6.47 -9.53
C ARG A 59 6.22 5.86 -9.54
N GLU A 60 5.37 6.24 -10.50
CA GLU A 60 4.06 5.60 -10.67
C GLU A 60 4.19 4.07 -10.71
N PRO A 61 3.34 3.33 -9.98
CA PRO A 61 2.13 3.79 -9.29
C PRO A 61 2.35 4.28 -7.85
N TRP A 62 3.59 4.48 -7.41
CA TRP A 62 3.91 4.74 -6.00
C TRP A 62 4.07 6.23 -5.64
N ASN A 63 4.32 7.07 -6.64
CA ASN A 63 4.34 8.54 -6.54
C ASN A 63 2.94 9.13 -6.31
#